data_AF-A0AAD5C0J4-F1
#
_entry.id   AF-A0AAD5C0J4-F1
#
_cell.length_a   1.000
_cell.length_b   1.000
_cell.length_c   1.000
_cell.angle_alpha   90.00
_cell.angle_beta   90.00
_cell.angle_gamma   90.00
#
_symmetry.space_group_name_H-M   'P 1'
#
loop_
_entity.id
_entity.type
_entity.pdbx_description
1 polymer ?
#
loop_
_entity_poly.entity_id
_entity_poly.type
_entity_poly.pdbx_seq_one_letter_code
_entity_poly.pdbx_strand_id
1 'polypeptide(L)'
;FLQLLSSSVELMAHQSSPFANLKSLKIQPDIQFSDLGENEGVEMSAEVRSYLLDGSPDATLTMVTREDVRAIKNAKLAQNLITNLRALLEEEKASIETEMAKMHEQGKAHVDPDMGWNELNMQIQEGEEKASGIISKLQQIKDLLTELPESNRATIQPSFTTLCAEADIVTSKITAFIKMVCDENQRCLSDCFHDITKALQLSS
;
A
#
# COMPACT_ATOMS: atom_id res chain seq x y z
N PHE A 1 -27.01 10.80 16.52
CA PHE A 1 -28.31 10.10 16.33
C PHE A 1 -28.71 9.31 17.58
N LEU A 2 -27.98 8.26 17.98
CA LEU A 2 -28.35 7.45 19.16
C LEU A 2 -28.41 8.24 20.46
N GLN A 3 -27.49 9.18 20.66
CA GLN A 3 -27.49 10.07 21.82
C GLN A 3 -28.72 10.99 21.85
N LEU A 4 -29.20 11.45 20.69
CA LEU A 4 -30.43 12.25 20.56
C LEU A 4 -31.66 11.42 20.89
N LEU A 5 -31.75 10.20 20.36
CA LEU A 5 -32.82 9.26 20.71
C LEU A 5 -32.82 8.93 22.20
N SER A 6 -31.65 8.65 22.77
CA SER A 6 -31.51 8.34 24.21
C SER A 6 -31.90 9.52 25.10
N SER A 7 -31.66 10.75 24.65
CA SER A 7 -32.09 11.97 25.36
C SER A 7 -33.58 12.28 25.18
N SER A 8 -34.29 11.55 24.31
CA SER A 8 -35.69 11.81 23.94
C SER A 8 -36.61 10.61 24.23
N VAL A 9 -36.16 9.65 25.06
CA VAL A 9 -36.89 8.40 25.34
C VAL A 9 -38.33 8.64 25.81
N GLU A 10 -38.56 9.61 26.69
CA GLU A 10 -39.90 9.97 27.17
C GLU A 10 -40.84 10.44 26.05
N LEU A 11 -40.30 11.20 25.07
CA LEU A 11 -41.08 11.67 23.93
C LEU A 11 -41.40 10.54 22.94
N MET A 12 -40.50 9.56 22.82
CA MET A 12 -40.66 8.42 21.92
C MET A 12 -41.59 7.34 22.48
N ALA A 13 -41.76 7.25 23.80
CA ALA A 13 -42.58 6.23 24.46
C ALA A 13 -44.05 6.22 24.00
N HIS A 14 -44.55 7.35 23.48
CA HIS A 14 -45.92 7.50 22.98
C HIS A 14 -46.02 7.47 21.45
N GLN A 15 -44.89 7.34 20.75
CA GLN A 15 -44.87 7.29 19.29
C GLN A 15 -44.69 5.85 18.81
N SER A 16 -45.38 5.52 17.72
CA SER A 16 -45.15 4.26 17.02
C SER A 16 -43.76 4.25 16.40
N SER A 17 -43.18 3.04 16.28
CA SER A 17 -41.93 2.86 15.54
C SER A 17 -42.01 3.52 14.15
N PRO A 18 -40.97 4.25 13.72
CA PRO A 18 -40.90 4.80 12.37
C PRO A 18 -40.67 3.72 11.31
N PHE A 19 -40.37 2.48 11.73
CA PHE A 19 -40.10 1.35 10.86
C PHE A 19 -41.17 0.26 11.03
N ALA A 20 -41.64 -0.29 9.91
CA ALA A 20 -42.56 -1.42 9.86
C ALA A 20 -42.14 -2.44 8.81
N ASN A 21 -42.50 -3.71 9.01
CA ASN A 21 -42.20 -4.85 8.13
C ASN A 21 -40.70 -5.03 7.79
N LEU A 22 -39.80 -4.67 8.71
CA LEU A 22 -38.36 -4.90 8.56
C LEU A 22 -37.99 -6.37 8.80
N LYS A 23 -36.98 -6.83 8.08
CA LYS A 23 -36.25 -8.07 8.41
C LYS A 23 -34.98 -7.81 9.20
N SER A 24 -34.33 -6.67 8.95
CA SER A 24 -33.12 -6.25 9.66
C SER A 24 -32.97 -4.74 9.67
N LEU A 25 -32.46 -4.19 10.76
CA LEU A 25 -32.04 -2.80 10.89
C LEU A 25 -30.55 -2.78 11.25
N LYS A 26 -29.75 -2.06 10.47
CA LYS A 26 -28.31 -1.91 10.70
C LYS A 26 -27.98 -0.45 10.92
N ILE A 27 -27.38 -0.13 12.07
CA ILE A 27 -26.98 1.24 12.42
C ILE A 27 -25.46 1.33 12.34
N GLN A 28 -24.97 2.30 11.56
CA GLN A 28 -23.55 2.52 11.34
C GLN A 28 -23.12 3.86 11.95
N PRO A 29 -21.95 3.92 12.59
CA PRO A 29 -21.40 5.16 13.08
C PRO A 29 -20.92 6.02 11.92
N ASP A 30 -21.11 7.33 12.04
CA ASP A 30 -20.51 8.28 11.12
C ASP A 30 -19.04 8.49 11.50
N ILE A 31 -18.15 8.22 10.55
CA ILE A 31 -16.70 8.22 10.74
C ILE A 31 -16.07 9.52 10.22
N GLN A 32 -16.81 10.36 9.47
CA GLN A 32 -16.25 11.59 8.89
C GLN A 32 -15.84 12.63 9.96
N PHE A 33 -16.33 12.49 11.18
CA PHE A 33 -16.14 13.46 12.28
C PHE A 33 -15.30 12.92 13.46
N SER A 34 -14.57 11.81 13.29
CA SER A 34 -14.03 11.05 14.43
C SER A 34 -12.54 11.24 14.76
N ASP A 35 -11.78 12.07 14.05
CA ASP A 35 -10.35 12.31 14.37
C ASP A 35 -10.15 13.15 15.65
N LEU A 36 -11.22 13.59 16.32
CA LEU A 36 -11.17 14.55 17.43
C LEU A 36 -11.73 14.07 18.78
N GLY A 37 -11.93 12.76 18.99
CA GLY A 37 -12.16 12.31 20.37
C GLY A 37 -12.58 10.87 20.54
N GLU A 38 -12.03 10.28 21.61
CA GLU A 38 -12.54 9.10 22.32
C GLU A 38 -13.96 9.38 22.83
N ASN A 39 -14.95 9.41 21.94
CA ASN A 39 -16.33 9.32 22.40
C ASN A 39 -16.62 7.84 22.64
N GLU A 40 -16.72 7.49 23.92
CA GLU A 40 -17.30 6.26 24.45
C GLU A 40 -18.44 5.79 23.55
N GLY A 41 -18.40 4.52 23.17
CA GLY A 41 -19.45 3.90 22.39
C GLY A 41 -20.79 4.14 23.06
N VAL A 42 -21.64 4.98 22.47
CA VAL A 42 -22.99 5.23 22.99
C VAL A 42 -23.75 3.91 22.91
N GLU A 43 -23.86 3.25 24.05
CA GLU A 43 -24.65 2.03 24.19
C GLU A 43 -26.12 2.38 24.00
N MET A 44 -26.81 1.59 23.17
CA MET A 44 -28.22 1.82 22.90
C MET A 44 -29.05 1.33 24.08
N SER A 45 -29.91 2.19 24.63
CA SER A 45 -30.83 1.80 25.69
C SER A 45 -31.89 0.81 25.18
N ALA A 46 -32.46 0.02 26.11
CA ALA A 46 -33.50 -0.94 25.78
C ALA A 46 -34.78 -0.26 25.23
N GLU A 47 -35.08 0.95 25.69
CA GLU A 47 -36.22 1.75 25.25
C GLU A 47 -36.04 2.23 23.82
N VAL A 48 -34.86 2.75 23.48
CA VAL A 48 -34.53 3.15 22.10
C VAL A 48 -34.62 1.92 21.18
N ARG A 49 -34.08 0.78 21.62
CA ARG A 49 -34.16 -0.48 20.87
C ARG A 49 -35.61 -0.92 20.65
N SER A 50 -36.41 -0.92 21.70
CA SER A 50 -37.83 -1.30 21.63
C SER A 50 -38.58 -0.38 20.68
N TYR A 51 -38.38 0.93 20.80
CA TYR A 51 -38.99 1.92 19.92
C TYR A 51 -38.64 1.70 18.44
N LEU A 52 -37.38 1.38 18.13
CA LEU A 52 -36.94 1.14 16.74
C LEU A 52 -37.48 -0.17 16.14
N LEU A 53 -37.85 -1.15 16.97
CA LEU A 53 -38.27 -2.49 16.54
C LEU A 53 -39.75 -2.79 16.79
N ASP A 54 -40.51 -1.89 17.43
CA ASP A 54 -41.91 -2.12 17.82
C ASP A 54 -42.80 -2.47 16.61
N GLY A 55 -42.58 -1.84 15.46
CA GLY A 55 -43.29 -2.14 14.21
C GLY A 55 -42.78 -3.39 13.47
N SER A 56 -41.74 -4.06 13.99
CA SER A 56 -41.12 -5.26 13.40
C SER A 56 -40.40 -6.11 14.46
N PRO A 57 -41.14 -6.79 15.36
CA PRO A 57 -40.55 -7.49 16.51
C PRO A 57 -39.56 -8.59 16.12
N ASP A 58 -39.77 -9.21 14.96
CA ASP A 58 -38.91 -10.27 14.42
C ASP A 58 -37.66 -9.73 13.70
N ALA A 59 -37.52 -8.40 13.56
CA ALA A 59 -36.39 -7.81 12.86
C ALA A 59 -35.09 -7.92 13.68
N THR A 60 -34.00 -8.26 13.00
CA THR A 60 -32.67 -8.27 13.62
C THR A 60 -32.09 -6.85 13.65
N LEU A 61 -31.76 -6.34 14.85
CA LEU A 61 -31.02 -5.08 15.00
C LEU A 61 -29.53 -5.35 15.20
N THR A 62 -28.70 -4.84 14.30
CA THR A 62 -27.25 -4.90 14.38
C THR A 62 -26.67 -3.50 14.51
N MET A 63 -25.90 -3.27 15.58
CA MET A 63 -25.04 -2.11 15.71
C MET A 63 -23.66 -2.45 15.19
N VAL A 64 -23.13 -1.60 14.32
CA VAL A 64 -21.75 -1.72 13.83
C VAL A 64 -20.86 -0.84 14.69
N THR A 65 -19.73 -1.39 15.14
CA THR A 65 -18.77 -0.59 15.92
C THR A 65 -17.96 0.32 15.00
N ARG A 66 -17.30 1.35 15.55
CA ARG A 66 -16.40 2.20 14.75
C ARG A 66 -15.21 1.40 14.26
N GLU A 67 -14.75 0.48 15.09
CA GLU A 67 -13.67 -0.46 14.86
C GLU A 67 -14.00 -1.38 13.68
N ASP A 68 -15.23 -1.90 13.59
CA ASP A 68 -15.67 -2.71 12.45
C ASP A 68 -15.59 -1.92 11.14
N VAL A 69 -16.07 -0.67 11.13
CA VAL A 69 -16.04 0.13 9.90
C VAL A 69 -14.62 0.54 9.53
N ARG A 70 -13.77 0.87 10.53
CA ARG A 70 -12.34 1.11 10.33
C ARG A 70 -11.65 -0.12 9.75
N ALA A 71 -11.90 -1.30 10.31
CA ALA A 71 -11.35 -2.57 9.83
C ALA A 71 -11.75 -2.86 8.38
N ILE A 72 -13.01 -2.60 8.00
CA ILE A 72 -13.48 -2.75 6.60
C ILE A 72 -12.73 -1.78 5.68
N LYS A 73 -12.57 -0.52 6.08
CA LYS A 73 -11.85 0.50 5.30
C LYS A 73 -10.38 0.11 5.13
N ASN A 74 -9.70 -0.25 6.23
CA ASN A 74 -8.29 -0.64 6.23
C ASN A 74 -8.06 -1.91 5.39
N ALA A 75 -8.95 -2.89 5.48
CA ALA A 75 -8.86 -4.11 4.67
C ALA A 75 -8.95 -3.80 3.17
N LYS A 76 -9.88 -2.92 2.77
CA LYS A 76 -10.00 -2.47 1.38
C LYS A 76 -8.78 -1.67 0.92
N LEU A 77 -8.25 -0.78 1.76
CA LEU A 77 -7.03 -0.03 1.46
C LEU A 77 -5.83 -0.98 1.28
N ALA A 78 -5.65 -1.95 2.17
CA ALA A 78 -4.58 -2.94 2.07
C ALA A 78 -4.68 -3.76 0.77
N GLN A 79 -5.88 -4.22 0.39
CA GLN A 79 -6.10 -4.95 -0.87
C GLN A 79 -5.78 -4.09 -2.10
N ASN A 80 -6.18 -2.81 -2.10
CA ASN A 80 -5.85 -1.89 -3.19
C ASN A 80 -4.34 -1.65 -3.28
N LEU A 81 -3.67 -1.43 -2.14
CA LEU A 81 -2.21 -1.26 -2.09
C LEU A 81 -1.47 -2.50 -2.59
N ILE A 82 -1.90 -3.70 -2.20
CA ILE A 82 -1.35 -4.97 -2.70
C ILE A 82 -1.48 -5.05 -4.22
N THR A 83 -2.67 -4.75 -4.75
CA THR A 83 -2.94 -4.81 -6.20
C THR A 83 -2.07 -3.81 -6.96
N ASN A 84 -2.00 -2.57 -6.48
CA ASN A 84 -1.21 -1.52 -7.10
C ASN A 84 0.29 -1.82 -7.03
N LEU A 85 0.79 -2.30 -5.88
CA LEU A 85 2.20 -2.64 -5.74
C LEU A 85 2.56 -3.82 -6.65
N ARG A 86 1.70 -4.84 -6.78
CA ARG A 86 1.96 -5.94 -7.71
C ARG A 86 2.07 -5.47 -9.16
N ALA A 87 1.20 -4.55 -9.59
CA ALA A 87 1.30 -3.98 -10.94
C ALA A 87 2.63 -3.23 -11.16
N LEU A 88 3.05 -2.43 -10.16
CA LEU A 88 4.34 -1.73 -10.20
C LEU A 88 5.53 -2.71 -10.25
N LEU A 89 5.47 -3.81 -9.50
CA LEU A 89 6.55 -4.81 -9.49
C LEU A 89 6.70 -5.51 -10.85
N GLU A 90 5.59 -5.84 -11.52
CA GLU A 90 5.64 -6.44 -12.86
C GLU A 90 6.15 -5.45 -13.92
N GLU A 91 5.74 -4.19 -13.85
CA GLU A 91 6.24 -3.12 -14.72
C GLU A 91 7.75 -2.93 -14.54
N GLU A 92 8.21 -2.81 -13.29
CA GLU A 92 9.62 -2.61 -12.98
C GLU A 92 10.47 -3.80 -13.42
N LYS A 93 10.00 -5.02 -13.16
CA LYS A 93 10.66 -6.25 -13.61
C LYS A 93 10.85 -6.27 -15.13
N ALA A 94 9.82 -5.91 -15.90
CA ALA A 94 9.90 -5.86 -17.35
C ALA A 94 10.82 -4.74 -17.86
N SER A 95 10.83 -3.60 -17.17
CA SER A 95 11.74 -2.48 -17.47
C SER A 95 13.20 -2.89 -17.34
N ILE A 96 13.57 -3.45 -16.18
CA ILE A 96 14.94 -3.90 -15.90
C ILE A 96 15.36 -4.99 -16.90
N GLU A 97 14.49 -5.95 -17.20
CA GLU A 97 14.79 -7.00 -18.20
C GLU A 97 15.07 -6.42 -19.59
N THR A 98 14.32 -5.37 -19.97
CA THR A 98 14.53 -4.66 -21.24
C THR A 98 15.85 -3.89 -21.24
N GLU A 99 16.19 -3.22 -20.15
CA GLU A 99 17.44 -2.46 -20.01
C GLU A 99 18.67 -3.37 -19.99
N MET A 100 18.61 -4.48 -19.25
CA MET A 100 19.66 -5.50 -19.27
C MET A 100 19.89 -6.06 -20.68
N ALA A 101 18.82 -6.34 -21.43
CA ALA A 101 18.94 -6.82 -22.82
C ALA A 101 19.62 -5.79 -23.73
N LYS A 102 19.21 -4.51 -23.66
CA LYS A 102 19.82 -3.42 -24.44
C LYS A 102 21.31 -3.28 -24.16
N MET A 103 21.71 -3.37 -22.90
CA MET A 103 23.11 -3.24 -22.49
C MET A 103 23.97 -4.39 -23.04
N HIS A 104 23.45 -5.63 -23.01
CA HIS A 104 24.13 -6.77 -23.62
C HIS A 104 24.30 -6.62 -25.14
N GLU A 105 23.36 -5.99 -25.84
CA GLU A 105 23.45 -5.71 -27.27
C GLU A 105 24.38 -4.54 -27.60
N GLN A 106 24.43 -3.51 -26.74
CA GLN A 106 25.19 -2.26 -26.96
C GLN A 106 26.66 -2.30 -26.53
N GLY A 107 27.17 -3.40 -25.98
CA GLY A 107 28.58 -3.58 -25.56
C GLY A 107 29.66 -3.47 -26.68
N LYS A 108 29.38 -2.77 -27.78
CA LYS A 108 30.28 -2.46 -28.89
C LYS A 108 30.33 -0.97 -29.30
N ALA A 109 29.47 -0.10 -28.74
CA ALA A 109 29.49 1.32 -29.10
C ALA A 109 30.35 2.12 -28.12
N HIS A 110 31.26 2.93 -28.65
CA HIS A 110 32.16 3.80 -27.89
C HIS A 110 31.33 4.83 -27.11
N VAL A 111 31.23 4.68 -25.79
CA VAL A 111 30.53 5.62 -24.91
C VAL A 111 31.43 6.83 -24.65
N ASP A 112 30.86 8.03 -24.74
CA ASP A 112 31.51 9.28 -24.34
C ASP A 112 31.72 9.27 -22.80
N PRO A 113 32.95 9.38 -22.27
CA PRO A 113 33.24 9.26 -20.85
C PRO A 113 32.51 10.26 -19.96
N ASP A 114 32.26 11.48 -20.45
CA ASP A 114 31.62 12.55 -19.67
C ASP A 114 30.09 12.41 -19.63
N MET A 115 29.51 11.82 -20.69
CA MET A 115 28.09 11.47 -20.76
C MET A 115 27.76 10.25 -19.89
N GLY A 116 28.72 9.33 -19.69
CA GLY A 116 28.53 8.08 -18.94
C GLY A 116 28.35 8.24 -17.42
N TRP A 117 28.95 9.26 -16.80
CA TRP A 117 28.87 9.44 -15.34
C TRP A 117 27.56 10.05 -14.86
N ASN A 118 27.04 11.04 -15.59
CA ASN A 118 25.75 11.65 -15.25
C ASN A 118 24.61 10.64 -15.45
N GLU A 119 24.67 9.87 -16.54
CA GLU A 119 23.74 8.77 -16.81
C GLU A 119 23.80 7.69 -15.72
N LEU A 120 25.00 7.30 -15.28
CA LEU A 120 25.17 6.35 -14.17
C LEU A 120 24.52 6.85 -12.88
N ASN A 121 24.82 8.07 -12.48
CA ASN A 121 24.28 8.63 -11.24
C ASN A 121 22.74 8.69 -11.30
N MET A 122 22.18 9.03 -12.46
CA MET A 122 20.75 9.01 -12.67
C MET A 122 20.16 7.60 -12.50
N GLN A 123 20.76 6.57 -13.11
CA GLN A 123 20.29 5.18 -12.99
C GLN A 123 20.42 4.62 -11.56
N ILE A 124 21.51 4.96 -10.86
CA ILE A 124 21.69 4.60 -9.44
C ILE A 124 20.57 5.24 -8.61
N GLN A 125 20.39 6.55 -8.74
CA GLN A 125 19.39 7.29 -7.98
C GLN A 125 17.97 6.78 -8.27
N GLU A 126 17.65 6.53 -9.54
CA GLU A 126 16.35 5.99 -9.93
C GLU A 126 16.11 4.61 -9.30
N GLY A 127 17.10 3.71 -9.34
CA GLY A 127 17.00 2.41 -8.71
C GLY A 127 16.83 2.48 -7.18
N GLU A 128 17.53 3.40 -6.51
CA GLU A 128 17.37 3.65 -5.07
C GLU A 128 15.98 4.19 -4.72
N GLU A 129 15.47 5.15 -5.50
CA GLU A 129 14.13 5.72 -5.33
C GLU A 129 13.05 4.65 -5.52
N LYS A 130 13.18 3.81 -6.55
CA LYS A 130 12.28 2.68 -6.81
C LYS A 130 12.27 1.66 -5.67
N ALA A 131 13.45 1.22 -5.22
CA ALA A 131 13.57 0.28 -4.11
C ALA A 131 12.96 0.86 -2.81
N SER A 132 13.24 2.13 -2.51
CA SER A 132 12.68 2.83 -1.36
C SER A 132 11.15 2.96 -1.46
N GLY A 133 10.63 3.23 -2.66
CA GLY A 133 9.20 3.30 -2.93
C GLY A 133 8.48 1.97 -2.71
N ILE A 134 9.08 0.85 -3.13
CA ILE A 134 8.58 -0.51 -2.88
C ILE A 134 8.54 -0.79 -1.37
N ILE A 135 9.64 -0.53 -0.66
CA ILE A 135 9.76 -0.76 0.79
C ILE A 135 8.70 0.06 1.55
N SER A 136 8.52 1.33 1.20
CA SER A 136 7.52 2.20 1.83
C SER A 136 6.09 1.65 1.66
N LYS A 137 5.73 1.18 0.47
CA LYS A 137 4.40 0.60 0.22
C LYS A 137 4.20 -0.72 0.97
N LEU A 138 5.22 -1.57 1.06
CA LEU A 138 5.17 -2.79 1.87
C LEU A 138 4.96 -2.48 3.36
N GLN A 139 5.65 -1.46 3.88
CA GLN A 139 5.49 -1.04 5.27
C GLN A 139 4.09 -0.50 5.53
N GLN A 140 3.53 0.31 4.62
CA GLN A 140 2.14 0.79 4.73
C GLN A 140 1.13 -0.37 4.78
N ILE A 141 1.30 -1.40 3.94
CA ILE A 141 0.43 -2.59 3.97
C ILE A 141 0.60 -3.32 5.30
N LYS A 142 1.84 -3.49 5.78
CA LYS A 142 2.13 -4.14 7.06
C LYS A 142 1.45 -3.42 8.22
N ASP A 143 1.54 -2.09 8.28
CA ASP A 143 0.91 -1.28 9.32
C ASP A 143 -0.62 -1.47 9.30
N LEU A 144 -1.24 -1.40 8.12
CA LEU A 144 -2.67 -1.69 7.98
C LEU A 144 -3.05 -3.09 8.47
N LEU A 145 -2.24 -4.11 8.19
CA LEU A 145 -2.50 -5.48 8.67
C LEU A 145 -2.44 -5.61 10.20
N THR A 146 -1.61 -4.80 10.88
CA THR A 146 -1.57 -4.79 12.36
C THR A 146 -2.83 -4.22 12.98
N GLU A 147 -3.53 -3.33 12.27
CA GLU A 147 -4.80 -2.74 12.71
C GLU A 147 -6.03 -3.61 12.39
N LEU A 148 -5.86 -4.72 11.67
CA LEU A 148 -6.98 -5.58 11.27
C LEU A 148 -7.33 -6.64 12.32
N PRO A 149 -8.63 -6.97 12.46
CA PRO A 149 -9.07 -8.17 13.15
C PRO A 149 -8.43 -9.43 12.54
N GLU A 150 -8.23 -10.46 13.36
CA GLU A 150 -7.55 -11.69 12.97
C GLU A 150 -8.21 -12.36 11.75
N SER A 151 -9.53 -12.38 11.68
CA SER A 151 -10.28 -12.93 10.54
C SER A 151 -9.92 -12.25 9.22
N ASN A 152 -9.84 -10.92 9.22
CA ASN A 152 -9.55 -10.14 8.03
C ASN A 152 -8.06 -10.24 7.67
N ARG A 153 -7.19 -10.15 8.68
CA ARG A 153 -5.76 -10.34 8.51
C ARG A 153 -5.45 -11.70 7.88
N ALA A 154 -6.06 -12.79 8.36
CA ALA A 154 -5.85 -14.13 7.84
C ALA A 154 -6.20 -14.26 6.33
N THR A 155 -7.17 -13.47 5.84
CA THR A 155 -7.52 -13.48 4.41
C THR A 155 -6.54 -12.71 3.53
N ILE A 156 -5.89 -11.67 4.06
CA ILE A 156 -4.98 -10.80 3.29
C ILE A 156 -3.51 -11.28 3.43
N GLN A 157 -3.16 -11.90 4.56
CA GLN A 157 -1.81 -12.33 4.91
C GLN A 157 -1.12 -13.18 3.84
N PRO A 158 -1.78 -14.18 3.19
CA PRO A 158 -1.14 -14.97 2.15
C PRO A 158 -0.72 -14.11 0.96
N SER A 159 -1.61 -13.23 0.48
CA SER A 159 -1.34 -12.31 -0.62
C SER A 159 -0.20 -11.34 -0.30
N PHE A 160 -0.14 -10.83 0.93
CA PHE A 160 0.96 -9.98 1.38
C PHE A 160 2.29 -10.73 1.44
N THR A 161 2.28 -11.98 1.92
CA THR A 161 3.49 -12.81 1.99
C THR A 161 4.06 -13.09 0.60
N THR A 162 3.21 -13.45 -0.35
CA THR A 162 3.61 -13.61 -1.76
C THR A 162 4.16 -12.30 -2.32
N LEU A 163 3.50 -11.17 -2.05
CA LEU A 163 3.94 -9.85 -2.51
C LEU A 163 5.32 -9.47 -1.97
N CYS A 164 5.62 -9.79 -0.71
CA CYS A 164 6.95 -9.57 -0.14
C CYS A 164 8.04 -10.36 -0.89
N ALA A 165 7.76 -11.61 -1.27
CA ALA A 165 8.69 -12.42 -2.04
C ALA A 165 8.85 -11.89 -3.48
N GLU A 166 7.77 -11.45 -4.12
CA GLU A 166 7.81 -10.78 -5.42
C GLU A 166 8.67 -9.50 -5.35
N ALA A 167 8.49 -8.69 -4.31
CA ALA A 167 9.26 -7.47 -4.09
C ALA A 167 10.74 -7.74 -3.85
N ASP A 168 11.08 -8.75 -3.04
CA ASP A 168 12.47 -9.15 -2.78
C ASP A 168 13.21 -9.54 -4.08
N ILE A 169 12.52 -10.26 -4.97
CA ILE A 169 13.04 -10.61 -6.30
C ILE A 169 13.29 -9.35 -7.14
N VAL A 170 12.35 -8.42 -7.18
CA VAL A 170 12.48 -7.18 -7.97
C VAL A 170 13.57 -6.28 -7.40
N THR A 171 13.62 -6.07 -6.09
CA THR A 171 14.69 -5.28 -5.45
C THR A 171 16.06 -5.91 -5.69
N SER A 172 16.17 -7.24 -5.62
CA SER A 172 17.40 -7.95 -5.96
C SER A 172 17.82 -7.73 -7.42
N LYS A 173 16.84 -7.71 -8.35
CA LYS A 173 17.08 -7.38 -9.77
C LYS A 173 17.55 -5.94 -9.96
N ILE A 174 16.94 -4.97 -9.26
CA ILE A 174 17.37 -3.56 -9.26
C ILE A 174 18.83 -3.47 -8.81
N THR A 175 19.17 -4.10 -7.68
CA THR A 175 20.54 -4.09 -7.16
C THR A 175 21.53 -4.76 -8.13
N ALA A 176 21.15 -5.87 -8.76
CA ALA A 176 21.97 -6.54 -9.75
C ALA A 176 22.20 -5.68 -10.99
N PHE A 177 21.16 -4.97 -11.45
CA PHE A 177 21.26 -4.03 -12.56
C PHE A 177 22.20 -2.87 -12.24
N ILE A 178 21.99 -2.18 -11.11
CA ILE A 178 22.89 -1.10 -10.65
C ILE A 178 24.34 -1.58 -10.61
N LYS A 179 24.57 -2.76 -10.02
CA LYS A 179 25.92 -3.35 -9.95
C LYS A 179 26.53 -3.56 -11.33
N MET A 180 25.77 -4.11 -12.27
CA MET A 180 26.23 -4.34 -13.63
C MET A 180 26.61 -3.03 -14.34
N VAL A 181 25.80 -1.97 -14.19
CA VAL A 181 26.10 -0.65 -14.77
C VAL A 181 27.39 -0.08 -14.15
N CYS A 182 27.56 -0.20 -12.83
CA CYS A 182 28.79 0.20 -12.14
C CYS A 182 30.03 -0.58 -12.63
N ASP A 183 29.91 -1.91 -12.76
CA ASP A 183 31.00 -2.79 -13.20
C ASP A 183 31.43 -2.46 -14.65
N GLU A 184 30.48 -2.18 -15.53
CA GLU A 184 30.76 -1.82 -16.93
C GLU A 184 31.45 -0.46 -17.01
N ASN A 185 30.97 0.54 -16.27
CA ASN A 185 31.63 1.85 -16.22
C ASN A 185 33.04 1.77 -15.65
N GLN A 186 33.26 0.94 -14.62
CA GLN A 186 34.60 0.70 -14.09
C GLN A 186 35.56 0.14 -15.16
N ARG A 187 35.07 -0.74 -16.04
CA ARG A 187 35.85 -1.25 -17.17
C ARG A 187 36.17 -0.15 -18.17
N CYS A 188 35.18 0.63 -18.60
CA CYS A 188 35.40 1.72 -19.55
C CYS A 188 36.43 2.75 -19.04
N LEU A 189 36.41 3.06 -17.74
CA LEU A 189 37.40 3.94 -17.12
C LEU A 189 38.80 3.33 -17.15
N SER A 190 38.92 2.05 -16.80
CA SER A 190 40.19 1.33 -16.82
C SER A 190 40.80 1.34 -18.22
N ASP A 191 39.99 1.12 -19.25
CA ASP A 191 40.41 1.16 -20.64
C ASP A 191 40.87 2.57 -21.04
N CYS A 192 40.12 3.61 -20.65
CA CYS A 192 40.50 5.00 -20.90
C CYS A 192 41.84 5.37 -20.24
N PHE A 193 42.06 4.97 -18.98
CA PHE A 193 43.33 5.18 -18.30
C PHE A 193 44.49 4.44 -18.99
N HIS A 194 44.25 3.23 -19.49
CA HIS A 194 45.27 2.48 -20.22
C HIS A 194 45.66 3.19 -21.53
N ASP A 195 44.68 3.69 -22.27
CA ASP A 195 44.91 4.43 -23.52
C ASP A 195 45.66 5.73 -23.29
N ILE A 196 45.30 6.50 -22.25
CA ILE A 196 46.01 7.72 -21.84
C ILE A 196 47.47 7.38 -21.49
N THR A 197 47.67 6.32 -20.69
CA THR A 197 49.02 5.89 -20.27
C THR A 197 49.88 5.52 -21.47
N LYS A 198 49.32 4.78 -22.43
CA LYS A 198 49.99 4.39 -23.67
C LYS A 198 50.32 5.58 -24.57
N ALA A 199 49.40 6.54 -24.70
CA ALA A 199 49.61 7.76 -25.48
C ALA A 199 50.76 8.60 -24.89
N LEU A 200 50.84 8.70 -23.56
CA LEU A 200 51.92 9.41 -22.87
C LEU A 200 53.28 8.74 -23.09
N GLN A 201 53.34 7.40 -23.05
CA GLN A 201 54.57 6.63 -23.30
C GLN A 201 55.09 6.77 -24.73
N LEU A 202 54.21 6.90 -25.73
CA LEU A 202 54.57 7.11 -27.13
C LEU A 202 55.05 8.54 -27.43
N SER A 203 54.83 9.47 -26.49
CA SER A 203 55.20 10.89 -26.62
C SER A 203 56.48 11.29 -25.87
N SER A 204 57.13 10.35 -25.18
CA SER A 204 58.47 10.49 -24.55
C SER A 204 59.55 9.79 -25.38
#